data_AF-A0A4R6BTP0-F1
#
_entry.id   AF-A0A4R6BTP0-F1
#
_cell.length_a   1.000
_cell.length_b   1.000
_cell.length_c   1.000
_cell.angle_alpha   90.00
_cell.angle_beta   90.00
_cell.angle_gamma   90.00
#
_symmetry.space_group_name_H-M   'P 1'
#
loop_
_entity.id
_entity.type
_entity.pdbx_description
1 polymer ?
#
loop_
_entity_poly.entity_id
_entity_poly.type
_entity_poly.pdbx_seq_one_letter_code
_entity_poly.pdbx_strand_id
1 'polypeptide(L)' 'MSFKLMWEYLKEKQWTNNELVYALIFVVIASLLTTPIFGIPIGIIAYLYMYERENMEAFKRQRENYRK' A
#
# COMPACT_ATOMS: atom_id res chain seq x y z
N MET A 1 -8.25 6.00 4.69
CA MET A 1 -8.68 4.68 4.17
C MET A 1 -8.82 3.72 5.34
N SER A 2 -9.69 2.71 5.26
CA SER A 2 -9.74 1.66 6.29
C SER A 2 -8.57 0.70 6.13
N PHE A 3 -7.98 0.25 7.24
CA PHE A 3 -6.92 -0.78 7.23
C PHE A 3 -7.36 -2.04 6.47
N LYS A 4 -8.63 -2.44 6.63
CA LYS A 4 -9.19 -3.59 5.92
C LYS A 4 -9.17 -3.40 4.40
N LEU A 5 -9.51 -2.21 3.91
CA LEU A 5 -9.48 -1.90 2.48
C LEU A 5 -8.06 -1.94 1.93
N MET A 6 -7.11 -1.35 2.66
CA MET A 6 -5.69 -1.38 2.28
C MET A 6 -5.16 -2.81 2.23
N TRP A 7 -5.49 -3.63 3.23
CA TRP A 7 -5.11 -5.04 3.28
C TRP A 7 -5.68 -5.85 2.12
N GLU A 8 -6.99 -5.69 1.85
CA GLU A 8 -7.64 -6.40 0.73
C GLU A 8 -7.08 -5.93 -0.62
N TYR A 9 -6.78 -4.64 -0.78
CA TYR A 9 -6.11 -4.11 -1.98
C TYR A 9 -4.71 -4.72 -2.17
N LEU A 10 -3.87 -4.72 -1.14
CA LEU A 10 -2.52 -5.31 -1.20
C LEU A 10 -2.56 -6.80 -1.57
N LYS A 11 -3.60 -7.52 -1.13
CA LYS A 11 -3.81 -8.95 -1.41
C LYS A 11 -4.27 -9.21 -2.85
N GLU A 12 -5.16 -8.37 -3.38
CA GLU A 12 -5.70 -8.53 -4.74
C GLU A 12 -4.78 -7.92 -5.82
N LYS A 13 -3.88 -7.02 -5.44
CA LYS A 13 -2.93 -6.38 -6.34
C LYS A 13 -1.97 -7.41 -6.95
N GLN A 14 -1.89 -7.42 -8.28
CA GLN A 14 -0.85 -8.12 -9.02
C GLN A 14 0.42 -7.28 -9.00
N TRP A 15 1.36 -7.65 -8.13
CA TRP A 15 2.61 -6.91 -7.96
C TRP A 15 3.56 -7.13 -9.12
N THR A 16 4.04 -6.04 -9.69
CA THR A 16 5.20 -6.09 -10.60
C THR A 16 6.50 -6.00 -9.80
N ASN A 17 7.59 -6.51 -10.37
CA ASN A 17 8.91 -6.44 -9.73
C ASN A 17 9.33 -5.00 -9.42
N ASN A 18 9.01 -4.05 -10.30
CA ASN A 18 9.35 -2.64 -10.09
C ASN A 18 8.60 -2.06 -8.89
N GLU A 19 7.31 -2.35 -8.74
CA GLU A 19 6.50 -1.90 -7.61
C GLU A 19 6.97 -2.50 -6.29
N LEU A 20 7.40 -3.77 -6.28
CA LEU A 20 8.00 -4.40 -5.11
C LEU A 20 9.29 -3.69 -4.69
N VAL A 21 10.13 -3.31 -5.65
CA VAL A 21 11.35 -2.53 -5.39
C VAL A 21 11.00 -1.17 -4.80
N TYR A 22 10.01 -0.46 -5.35
CA TYR A 22 9.58 0.82 -4.79
C TYR A 22 9.03 0.67 -3.37
N ALA A 23 8.15 -0.30 -3.12
CA ALA A 23 7.64 -0.57 -1.77
C ALA A 23 8.78 -0.88 -0.78
N LEU A 24 9.78 -1.65 -1.21
CA LEU A 24 10.96 -1.94 -0.40
C LEU A 24 11.78 -0.69 -0.09
N ILE A 25 11.98 0.22 -1.06
CA ILE A 25 12.67 1.50 -0.84
C ILE A 25 11.94 2.32 0.23
N PHE A 26 10.61 2.41 0.15
CA PHE A 26 9.81 3.10 1.17
C PHE A 26 9.96 2.47 2.56
N VAL A 27 9.98 1.13 2.65
CA VAL A 27 10.23 0.40 3.91
C VAL A 27 11.62 0.67 4.46
N VAL A 28 12.65 0.68 3.62
CA VAL A 28 14.02 0.98 4.04
C VAL A 28 14.13 2.40 4.58
N ILE A 29 13.61 3.39 3.85
CA ILE A 29 13.61 4.80 4.29
C ILE A 29 12.85 4.95 5.60
N ALA A 30 11.65 4.38 5.71
CA ALA A 30 10.86 4.43 6.94
C ALA A 30 11.58 3.76 8.12
N SER A 31 12.28 2.66 7.88
CA SER A 31 13.06 1.95 8.90
C SER A 31 14.25 2.74 9.41
N LEU A 32 14.87 3.56 8.54
CA LEU A 32 15.97 4.46 8.92
C LEU A 32 15.49 5.64 9.77
N LEU A 33 14.28 6.15 9.51
CA LEU A 33 13.70 7.29 10.24
C LEU A 33 13.01 6.89 11.55
N THR A 34 12.59 5.63 11.66
CA THR A 34 11.86 5.13 12.82
C THR A 34 12.66 4.01 13.50
N THR A 35 12.16 2.77 13.49
CA THR A 35 12.88 1.57 13.88
C THR A 35 12.50 0.46 12.91
N PRO A 36 13.33 -0.57 12.69
CA PRO A 36 13.05 -1.60 11.67
C PRO A 36 11.68 -2.28 11.82
N ILE A 37 11.22 -2.49 13.06
CA ILE A 37 9.94 -3.13 13.36
C ILE A 37 8.76 -2.26 12.92
N PHE A 38 8.82 -0.95 13.15
CA PHE A 38 7.77 -0.01 12.73
C PHE A 38 7.98 0.50 11.30
N GLY A 39 9.20 0.41 10.76
CA GLY A 39 9.53 0.85 9.42
C GLY A 39 8.84 0.04 8.33
N ILE A 40 8.59 -1.25 8.55
CA ILE A 40 7.80 -2.07 7.63
C ILE A 40 6.36 -1.56 7.51
N PRO A 41 5.54 -1.49 8.58
CA PRO A 41 4.16 -1.01 8.45
C PRO A 41 4.10 0.46 8.01
N ILE A 42 4.97 1.32 8.52
CA ILE A 42 4.99 2.74 8.15
C ILE A 42 5.40 2.91 6.67
N GLY A 43 6.39 2.15 6.20
CA GLY A 43 6.84 2.19 4.81
C GLY A 43 5.77 1.73 3.83
N ILE A 44 5.05 0.64 4.13
CA ILE A 44 3.92 0.19 3.30
C ILE A 44 2.80 1.23 3.27
N ILE A 45 2.46 1.85 4.41
CA ILE A 45 1.46 2.93 4.45
C ILE A 45 1.92 4.13 3.61
N ALA A 46 3.20 4.52 3.70
CA ALA A 46 3.76 5.61 2.94
C ALA A 46 3.76 5.32 1.43
N TYR A 47 4.16 4.12 1.02
CA TYR A 47 4.08 3.66 -0.36
C TYR A 47 2.64 3.72 -0.87
N LEU A 48 1.69 3.18 -0.11
CA LEU A 48 0.28 3.21 -0.46
C LEU A 48 -0.24 4.64 -0.63
N TYR A 49 0.14 5.55 0.27
CA TYR A 49 -0.32 6.94 0.23
C TYR A 49 0.32 7.77 -0.89
N MET A 50 1.61 7.57 -1.16
CA MET A 50 2.37 8.39 -2.10
C MET A 50 2.32 7.85 -3.53
N TYR A 51 2.21 6.53 -3.71
CA TYR A 51 2.37 5.87 -5.01
C TYR A 51 1.10 5.13 -5.49
N GLU A 52 0.30 4.56 -4.58
CA GLU A 52 -0.87 3.74 -4.95
C GLU A 52 -2.23 4.38 -4.64
N ARG A 53 -2.25 5.65 -4.25
CA ARG A 53 -3.46 6.32 -3.77
C ARG A 53 -4.59 6.28 -4.81
N GLU A 54 -4.29 6.63 -6.05
CA GLU A 54 -5.29 6.64 -7.14
C GLU A 54 -5.80 5.23 -7.45
N ASN A 55 -4.89 4.25 -7.51
CA ASN A 55 -5.24 2.85 -7.76
C ASN A 55 -6.12 2.27 -6.64
N MET A 56 -5.87 2.64 -5.39
CA MET A 56 -6.73 2.26 -4.26
C MET A 56 -8.10 2.93 -4.31
N GLU A 57 -8.17 4.19 -4.73
CA GLU A 57 -9.48 4.85 -4.92
C GLU A 57 -10.28 4.19 -6.04
N ALA A 58 -9.63 3.81 -7.14
CA ALA A 58 -10.24 3.03 -8.21
C ALA A 58 -10.72 1.66 -7.72
N PHE A 59 -9.89 0.95 -6.95
CA PHE A 59 -10.25 -0.33 -6.32
C PHE A 59 -11.46 -0.21 -5.39
N LYS A 60 -11.49 0.84 -4.56
CA LYS A 60 -12.61 1.12 -3.66
C LYS A 60 -13.91 1.34 -4.44
N ARG A 61 -13.88 2.16 -5.50
CA ARG A 61 -15.05 2.44 -6.34
C ARG A 61 -15.57 1.18 -7.03
N GLN A 62 -14.67 0.37 -7.59
CA GLN A 62 -15.06 -0.92 -8.18
C GLN A 62 -15.80 -1.77 -7.16
N ARG A 63 -15.27 -1.91 -5.94
CA ARG A 63 -15.90 -2.77 -4.94
C ARG A 63 -17.21 -2.23 -4.38
N GLU A 64 -17.38 -0.92 -4.33
CA GLU A 64 -18.67 -0.30 -4.00
C GLU A 64 -19.72 -0.56 -5.08
N ASN A 65 -19.34 -0.59 -6.35
CA ASN A 65 -20.24 -0.91 -7.46
C ASN A 65 -20.67 -2.38 -7.45
N TYR A 66 -19.80 -3.32 -7.09
CA TYR A 66 -20.17 -4.75 -6.97
C TYR A 66 -21.08 -5.07 -5.77
N ARG A 67 -21.20 -4.17 -4.80
CA ARG A 67 -22.06 -4.35 -3.61
C ARG A 67 -23.48 -3.78 -3.78
N LYS A 68 -23.74 -3.06 -4.86
CA LYS A 68 -25.08 -2.55 -5.23
C LYS A 68 -25.77 -3.56 -6.13
#